data_AF-B9MNH9-F1
#
_entry.id   AF-B9MNH9-F1
#
_cell.length_a   1.000
_cell.length_b   1.000
_cell.length_c   1.000
_cell.angle_alpha   90.00
_cell.angle_beta   90.00
_cell.angle_gamma   90.00
#
_symmetry.space_group_name_H-M   'P 1'
#
loop_
_entity.id
_entity.type
_entity.pdbx_description
1 polymer ?
#
loop_
_entity_poly.entity_id
_entity_poly.type
_entity_poly.pdbx_seq_one_letter_code
_entity_poly.pdbx_strand_id
1 'polypeptide(L)' 'MIKIGQKVRVNKVPYTTGQGRYTEPSEPREGVVIAKYPSFFVVQLKSYRESFRYTDLLDGTVEITREETDAFSWLKALRG' A
#
# COMPACT_ATOMS: atom_id res chain seq x y z
N MET A 1 -11.97 4.10 2.69
CA MET A 1 -12.02 2.92 3.59
C MET A 1 -11.23 1.78 2.96
N ILE A 2 -10.25 1.20 3.67
CA ILE A 2 -9.42 0.09 3.16
C ILE A 2 -10.24 -1.20 3.03
N LYS A 3 -9.99 -1.98 1.97
CA LYS A 3 -10.54 -3.32 1.74
C LYS A 3 -9.45 -4.39 1.75
N ILE A 4 -9.80 -5.62 2.11
CA ILE A 4 -8.93 -6.78 1.89
C ILE A 4 -8.81 -7.00 0.38
N GLY A 5 -7.61 -7.35 -0.10
CA GLY A 5 -7.26 -7.45 -1.51
C GLY A 5 -6.84 -6.13 -2.16
N GLN A 6 -6.90 -5.01 -1.43
CA GLN A 6 -6.55 -3.70 -1.98
C GLN A 6 -5.03 -3.54 -2.09
N LYS A 7 -4.57 -3.04 -3.25
CA LYS A 7 -3.17 -2.66 -3.46
C LYS A 7 -2.85 -1.37 -2.72
N VAL A 8 -1.69 -1.36 -2.07
CA VAL A 8 -1.17 -0.21 -1.33
C VAL A 8 0.30 -0.02 -1.66
N ARG A 9 0.73 1.24 -1.62
CA ARG A 9 2.10 1.68 -1.76
C ARG A 9 2.59 2.12 -0.39
N VAL A 10 3.62 1.46 0.12
CA VAL A 10 4.25 1.75 1.41
C VAL A 10 5.47 2.62 1.15
N ASN A 11 5.38 3.89 1.54
CA ASN A 11 6.43 4.90 1.42
C ASN A 11 7.36 4.90 2.65
N LYS A 12 7.00 4.18 3.72
CA LYS A 12 7.79 4.05 4.95
C LYS A 12 9.23 3.59 4.66
N VAL A 13 10.22 4.33 5.14
CA VAL A 13 11.61 3.86 5.26
C VAL A 13 11.71 2.98 6.52
N PRO A 14 12.31 1.77 6.48
CA PRO A 14 12.49 0.96 7.67
C PRO A 14 13.35 1.73 8.68
N TYR A 15 12.95 1.67 9.95
CA TYR A 15 13.69 2.32 11.04
C TYR A 15 15.12 1.80 11.07
N THR A 16 16.09 2.72 11.06
CA THR A 16 17.50 2.42 11.27
C THR A 16 17.72 1.98 12.71
N THR A 17 17.71 0.67 12.99
CA THR A 17 18.41 0.15 14.17
C THR A 17 19.89 0.32 13.90
N GLY A 18 20.61 1.07 14.74
CA GLY A 18 21.96 1.60 14.54
C GLY A 18 23.12 0.61 14.36
N GLN A 19 22.89 -0.55 13.73
CA GLN A 19 23.93 -1.48 13.31
C GLN A 19 23.62 -2.01 11.91
N GLY A 20 24.46 -1.60 10.95
CA GLY A 20 24.80 -2.46 9.82
C GLY A 20 23.79 -2.55 8.67
N ARG A 21 24.04 -1.75 7.64
CA ARG A 21 23.77 -2.00 6.20
C ARG A 21 22.36 -2.50 5.85
N TYR A 22 21.48 -1.55 5.54
CA TYR A 22 20.65 -1.67 4.35
C TYR A 22 20.83 -0.41 3.51
N THR A 23 21.22 -0.60 2.26
CA THR A 23 21.08 0.36 1.16
C THR A 23 19.65 0.92 1.20
N GLU A 24 19.51 2.23 0.98
CA GLU A 24 18.24 2.96 0.89
C GLU A 24 17.10 2.07 0.38
N PRO A 25 15.89 2.10 0.97
CA PRO A 25 14.72 1.82 0.17
C PRO A 25 14.53 3.07 -0.70
N SER A 26 15.28 3.14 -1.79
CA SER A 26 15.16 4.18 -2.80
C SER A 26 13.79 4.14 -3.49
N GLU A 27 13.07 3.03 -3.33
CA GLU A 27 11.80 2.79 -3.99
C GLU A 27 10.66 2.48 -3.00
N PRO A 28 9.49 3.08 -3.20
CA PRO A 28 8.29 2.76 -2.46
C PRO A 28 7.83 1.34 -2.77
N ARG A 29 7.33 0.66 -1.73
CA ARG A 29 7.10 -0.79 -1.77
C ARG A 29 5.63 -1.07 -1.98
N GLU A 30 5.32 -1.85 -3.00
CA GLU A 30 3.94 -2.25 -3.27
C GLU A 30 3.56 -3.51 -2.49
N GLY A 31 2.33 -3.53 -1.98
CA GLY A 31 1.77 -4.67 -1.26
C GLY A 31 0.27 -4.75 -1.37
N VAL A 32 -0.29 -5.82 -0.82
CA VAL A 32 -1.74 -6.09 -0.82
C VAL A 32 -2.23 -6.25 0.61
N VAL A 33 -3.35 -5.61 0.94
CA VAL A 33 -3.98 -5.77 2.26
C VAL A 33 -4.55 -7.18 2.38
N ILE A 34 -4.06 -7.96 3.33
CA ILE A 34 -4.49 -9.35 3.55
C ILE A 34 -5.38 -9.53 4.79
N ALA A 35 -5.32 -8.61 5.75
CA ALA A 35 -6.14 -8.67 6.95
C ALA A 35 -6.46 -7.27 7.48
N LYS A 36 -7.59 -7.16 8.20
CA LYS A 36 -8.04 -5.93 8.86
C LYS A 36 -8.49 -6.23 10.28
N TYR A 37 -8.13 -5.33 11.18
CA TYR A 37 -8.50 -5.34 12.59
C TYR A 37 -8.98 -3.93 12.99
N PRO A 38 -9.65 -3.77 14.14
CA PRO A 38 -10.19 -2.47 14.55
C PRO A 38 -9.15 -1.33 14.60
N SER A 39 -7.90 -1.64 14.93
CA SER A 39 -6.85 -0.63 15.13
C SER A 39 -5.73 -0.64 14.09
N PHE A 40 -5.64 -1.68 13.26
CA PHE A 40 -4.55 -1.86 12.30
C PHE A 40 -4.96 -2.79 11.16
N PHE A 41 -4.17 -2.82 10.09
CA PHE A 41 -4.31 -3.73 8.97
C PHE A 41 -2.97 -4.37 8.63
N VAL A 42 -2.99 -5.50 7.94
CA VAL A 42 -1.79 -6.24 7.56
C VAL A 42 -1.66 -6.22 6.04
N VAL A 43 -0.46 -5.89 5.57
CA VAL A 43 -0.09 -5.85 4.16
C VAL A 43 0.91 -6.96 3.88
N GLN A 44 0.63 -7.77 2.86
CA GLN A 44 1.59 -8.67 2.27
C GLN A 44 2.45 -7.88 1.28
N LEU A 45 3.73 -7.71 1.61
CA LEU A 45 4.76 -7.18 0.73
C LEU A 45 5.48 -8.36 0.04
N LYS A 46 6.36 -8.08 -0.93
CA LYS A 46 7.04 -9.12 -1.73
C LYS A 46 7.73 -10.21 -0.90
N SER A 47 8.36 -9.85 0.22
CA SER A 47 9.20 -10.79 1.00
C SER A 47 8.72 -11.01 2.43
N TYR A 48 7.79 -10.20 2.94
CA TYR A 48 7.35 -10.27 4.34
C TYR A 48 5.96 -9.65 4.50
N ARG A 49 5.40 -9.78 5.70
CA ARG A 49 4.14 -9.16 6.11
C ARG A 49 4.44 -8.06 7.12
N GLU A 50 3.82 -6.90 6.95
CA GLU A 50 3.94 -5.79 7.90
C GLU A 50 2.55 -5.29 8.27
N SER A 51 2.39 -4.89 9.53
CA SER A 51 1.17 -4.31 10.06
C SER A 51 1.28 -2.79 10.10
N PHE A 52 0.22 -2.12 9.67
CA PHE A 52 0.12 -0.65 9.62
C PHE A 52 -1.12 -0.19 10.37
N ARG A 53 -1.02 0.96 11.03
CA ARG A 53 -2.15 1.61 11.69
C ARG A 53 -2.94 2.44 10.68
N TYR A 54 -4.20 2.71 10.97
CA TYR A 54 -5.00 3.60 10.13
C TYR A 54 -4.48 5.04 10.10
N THR A 55 -3.74 5.45 11.13
CA THR A 55 -3.01 6.73 11.16
C THR A 55 -1.93 6.81 10.09
N ASP A 56 -1.34 5.67 9.72
CA ASP A 56 -0.28 5.58 8.70
C ASP A 56 -0.82 5.86 7.28
N LEU A 57 -2.14 5.94 7.11
CA LEU A 57 -2.78 6.39 5.88
C LEU A 57 -2.96 7.92 5.85
N LEU A 58 -3.01 8.55 7.02
CA LEU A 58 -3.22 9.99 7.16
C LEU A 58 -1.91 10.76 7.02
N ASP A 59 -0.80 10.15 7.45
CA ASP A 59 0.54 10.73 7.38
C ASP A 59 1.28 10.43 6.05
N GLY A 60 0.65 9.69 5.13
CA GLY A 60 1.22 9.35 3.82
C GLY A 60 2.23 8.19 3.85
N THR A 61 2.40 7.53 4.98
CA THR A 61 3.27 6.35 5.12
C THR A 61 2.79 5.19 4.25
N VAL A 62 1.47 5.03 4.14
CA VAL A 62 0.80 4.09 3.25
C VAL A 62 -0.17 4.85 2.37
N GLU A 63 -0.02 4.70 1.06
CA GLU A 63 -0.93 5.24 0.07
C GLU A 63 -1.74 4.11 -0.53
N ILE A 64 -3.04 4.33 -0.66
CA ILE A 64 -3.89 3.40 -1.39
C ILE A 64 -3.63 3.63 -2.87
N THR A 65 -3.07 2.63 -3.55
CA THR A 65 -2.96 2.67 -5.01
C THR A 65 -4.39 2.64 -5.54
N ARG A 66 -4.91 3.80 -5.96
CA ARG A 66 -6.13 3.83 -6.78
C ARG A 66 -5.77 3.09 -8.06
N GLU A 67 -6.19 1.84 -8.17
CA GLU A 67 -6.56 1.36 -9.49
C GLU A 67 -7.61 2.36 -9.97
N GLU A 68 -7.21 3.17 -10.94
CA GLU A 68 -8.11 3.80 -11.89
C GLU A 68 -8.93 2.65 -12.47
N THR A 69 -9.98 2.27 -11.75
CA THR A 69 -11.05 1.49 -12.34
C THR A 69 -11.57 2.47 -13.36
N ASP A 70 -11.19 2.24 -14.62
CA ASP A 70 -11.61 2.96 -15.81
C ASP A 70 -13.14 2.81 -15.91
N ALA A 71 -13.85 3.52 -15.03
CA ALA A 71 -15.29 3.53 -14.85
C ALA A 71 -16.00 4.13 -16.07
N PHE A 72 -15.22 4.55 -17.07
CA PHE A 72 -15.63 5.12 -18.34
C PHE A 72 -15.03 4.37 -19.54
N SER A 73 -14.41 3.21 -19.35
CA SER A 73 -13.98 2.34 -20.46
C SER A 73 -15.16 1.98 -21.40
N TRP A 74 -16.36 1.83 -20.84
CA TRP A 74 -17.61 1.62 -21.61
C TRP A 74 -18.02 2.84 -22.47
N LEU A 75 -17.65 4.07 -22.12
CA LEU A 75 -17.94 5.26 -22.95
C LEU A 75 -17.12 5.27 -24.24
N LYS A 76 -15.92 4.68 -24.25
CA LYS A 76 -15.13 4.52 -25.49
C LYS A 76 -15.77 3.51 -26.44
N ALA A 77 -16.49 2.51 -25.92
CA ALA A 77 -17.17 1.49 -26.72
C ALA A 77 -18.46 1.99 -27.40
N LEU A 78 -19.07 3.10 -26.92
CA LEU A 78 -20.28 3.70 -27.50
C LEU A 78 -20.03 4.69 -28.64
N ARG A 79 -18.77 5.03 -28.92
CA ARG A 79 -18.37 5.94 -30.00
C ARG A 79 -17.91 5.22 -31.28
N GLY A 80 -18.09 3.90 -31.34
CA GLY A 80 -17.79 3.06 -32.50
C GLY A 80 -19.03 2.74 -33.31
#